data_AF-A0A6L6QFV3-F1
#
_entry.id   AF-A0A6L6QFV3-F1
#
_cell.length_a   1.000
_cell.length_b   1.000
_cell.length_c   1.000
_cell.angle_alpha   90.00
_cell.angle_beta   90.00
_cell.angle_gamma   90.00
#
_symmetry.space_group_name_H-M   'P 1'
#
loop_
_entity.id
_entity.type
_entity.pdbx_description
1 polymer ?
#
loop_
_entity_poly.entity_id
_entity_poly.type
_entity_poly.pdbx_seq_one_letter_code
_entity_poly.pdbx_strand_id
1 'polypeptide(L)'
;MPCAAPNLALVRTRRLQCMALLSDTSCKQIFTFPEMAKELLCAAVEQRWARAVPLKAFERVNASYVSATGTQRHDDLVWRLERVRNDDLYLLVEFQSRPDLLMAERMHAYTALLSEELAKQGKVQAAQILPIVLYTGQRPWHVKTIVSTVSLLPPGLESFESQFSYLLIDVESIVDQSNIVYLLLALNQVKHPEKFRSLLEKIEPMARTSI
;
A
#
# COMPACT_ATOMS: atom_id res chain seq x y z
N MET A 1 -52.81 31.17 -13.42
CA MET A 1 -51.63 31.47 -12.58
C MET A 1 -51.39 30.30 -11.63
N PRO A 2 -50.34 29.47 -11.83
CA PRO A 2 -50.01 28.41 -10.90
C PRO A 2 -48.95 28.88 -9.89
N CYS A 3 -49.25 28.64 -8.62
CA CYS A 3 -48.41 28.90 -7.45
C CYS A 3 -47.20 27.96 -7.47
N ALA A 4 -45.99 28.50 -7.45
CA ALA A 4 -44.73 27.74 -7.42
C ALA A 4 -44.49 27.16 -6.02
N ALA A 5 -44.21 25.87 -5.94
CA ALA A 5 -43.70 25.22 -4.74
C ALA A 5 -42.25 25.64 -4.46
N PRO A 6 -41.82 25.74 -3.19
CA PRO A 6 -40.45 26.09 -2.86
C PRO A 6 -39.50 24.92 -3.19
N ASN A 7 -38.49 25.26 -3.97
CA ASN A 7 -37.40 24.39 -4.39
C ASN A 7 -36.56 24.02 -3.15
N LEU A 8 -36.65 22.76 -2.70
CA LEU A 8 -35.73 22.18 -1.73
C LEU A 8 -34.36 22.07 -2.41
N ALA A 9 -33.56 23.12 -2.25
CA ALA A 9 -32.16 23.13 -2.62
C ALA A 9 -31.46 22.00 -1.85
N LEU A 10 -31.17 20.93 -2.58
CA LEU A 10 -30.28 19.85 -2.18
C LEU A 10 -28.97 20.49 -1.69
N VAL A 11 -28.76 20.52 -0.38
CA VAL A 11 -27.47 20.85 0.23
C VAL A 11 -26.51 19.74 -0.20
N ARG A 12 -25.89 19.93 -1.37
CA ARG A 12 -24.72 19.18 -1.79
C ARG A 12 -23.62 19.59 -0.82
N THR A 13 -23.50 18.86 0.28
CA THR A 13 -22.30 18.83 1.11
C THR A 13 -21.13 18.55 0.19
N ARG A 14 -20.39 19.61 -0.15
CA ARG A 14 -19.09 19.53 -0.80
C ARG A 14 -18.20 18.69 0.11
N ARG A 15 -18.10 17.38 -0.16
CA ARG A 15 -17.04 16.55 0.38
C ARG A 15 -15.73 17.26 0.05
N LEU A 16 -14.97 17.59 1.09
CA LEU A 16 -13.67 18.24 1.01
C LEU A 16 -12.77 17.48 0.04
N GLN A 17 -12.62 18.03 -1.15
CA GLN A 17 -11.76 17.54 -2.21
C GLN A 17 -10.34 18.03 -1.90
N CYS A 18 -9.52 17.24 -1.19
CA CYS A 18 -8.15 17.65 -0.89
C CYS A 18 -7.18 16.50 -0.54
N MET A 19 -7.23 15.38 -1.25
CA MET A 19 -6.33 14.23 -1.00
C MET A 19 -5.59 13.66 -2.24
N ALA A 20 -5.48 14.39 -3.36
CA ALA A 20 -4.72 13.89 -4.54
C ALA A 20 -3.60 14.82 -5.01
N LEU A 21 -2.57 15.03 -4.19
CA LEU A 21 -1.40 15.79 -4.64
C LEU A 21 -0.04 15.21 -4.24
N LEU A 22 0.04 14.00 -3.70
CA LEU A 22 1.33 13.35 -3.58
C LEU A 22 1.69 12.72 -4.93
N SER A 23 2.82 13.13 -5.50
CA SER A 23 3.52 12.28 -6.45
C SER A 23 3.92 11.00 -5.75
N ASP A 24 3.91 9.87 -6.46
CA ASP A 24 4.27 8.57 -5.90
C ASP A 24 5.65 8.66 -5.19
N THR A 25 6.57 9.50 -5.69
CA THR A 25 7.87 9.82 -5.09
C THR A 25 7.79 10.39 -3.67
N SER A 26 6.86 11.32 -3.40
CA SER A 26 6.75 11.97 -2.08
C SER A 26 6.15 11.01 -1.04
N CYS A 27 5.22 10.15 -1.46
CA CYS A 27 4.73 9.05 -0.62
C CYS A 27 5.87 8.09 -0.27
N LYS A 28 6.65 7.67 -1.27
CA LYS A 28 7.76 6.72 -1.10
C LYS A 28 8.74 7.16 -0.01
N GLN A 29 9.08 8.46 0.07
CA GLN A 29 10.01 8.99 1.07
C GLN A 29 9.56 8.72 2.52
N ILE A 30 8.26 8.78 2.80
CA ILE A 30 7.74 8.52 4.15
C ILE A 30 7.99 7.07 4.55
N PHE A 31 7.81 6.12 3.64
CA PHE A 31 7.93 4.69 3.95
C PHE A 31 9.38 4.17 3.86
N THR A 32 10.36 5.07 3.76
CA THR A 32 11.78 4.69 3.84
C THR A 32 12.27 4.41 5.26
N PHE A 33 11.45 4.72 6.27
CA PHE A 33 11.74 4.50 7.68
C PHE A 33 11.10 3.20 8.20
N PRO A 34 11.79 2.42 9.06
CA PRO A 34 11.29 1.14 9.55
C PRO A 34 10.01 1.27 10.40
N GLU A 35 9.84 2.37 11.13
CA GLU A 35 8.61 2.70 11.85
C GLU A 35 7.43 2.74 10.89
N MET A 36 7.62 3.37 9.74
CA MET A 36 6.60 3.49 8.71
C MET A 36 6.31 2.17 8.01
N ALA A 37 7.33 1.34 7.79
CA ALA A 37 7.16 -0.01 7.27
C ALA A 37 6.36 -0.90 8.24
N LYS A 38 6.60 -0.77 9.55
CA LYS A 38 5.85 -1.50 10.58
C LYS A 38 4.39 -1.07 10.63
N GLU A 39 4.12 0.23 10.58
CA GLU A 39 2.75 0.74 10.57
C GLU A 39 2.01 0.33 9.29
N LEU A 40 2.70 0.33 8.15
CA LEU A 40 2.18 -0.20 6.89
C LEU A 40 1.81 -1.69 7.03
N LEU A 41 2.69 -2.51 7.61
CA LEU A 41 2.40 -3.92 7.87
C LEU A 41 1.15 -4.07 8.76
N CYS A 42 1.04 -3.28 9.82
CA CYS A 42 -0.09 -3.33 10.74
C CYS A 42 -1.40 -2.86 10.10
N ALA A 43 -1.34 -1.95 9.12
CA ALA A 43 -2.48 -1.54 8.32
C ALA A 43 -2.87 -2.59 7.28
N ALA A 44 -1.90 -3.33 6.73
CA ALA A 44 -2.14 -4.40 5.75
C ALA A 44 -2.66 -5.70 6.39
N VAL A 45 -2.17 -6.03 7.59
CA VAL A 45 -2.32 -7.35 8.21
C VAL A 45 -2.94 -7.21 9.60
N GLU A 46 -4.20 -7.61 9.74
CA GLU A 46 -4.96 -7.48 10.99
C GLU A 46 -4.47 -8.43 12.10
N GLN A 47 -3.83 -9.54 11.70
CA GLN A 47 -3.43 -10.60 12.61
C GLN A 47 -2.38 -10.12 13.61
N ARG A 48 -2.48 -10.61 14.85
CA ARG A 48 -1.63 -10.17 15.98
C ARG A 48 -0.12 -10.28 15.74
N TRP A 49 0.30 -11.21 14.89
CA TRP A 49 1.72 -11.40 14.58
C TRP A 49 2.34 -10.15 13.93
N ALA A 50 1.59 -9.43 13.08
CA ALA A 50 2.08 -8.23 12.40
C ALA A 50 2.50 -7.16 13.41
N ARG A 51 1.67 -6.94 14.44
CA ARG A 51 1.95 -5.99 15.54
C ARG A 51 3.12 -6.44 16.42
N ALA A 52 3.31 -7.75 16.56
CA ALA A 52 4.33 -8.35 17.41
C ALA A 52 5.74 -8.32 16.79
N VAL A 53 5.88 -8.03 15.49
CA VAL A 53 7.20 -7.90 14.85
C VAL A 53 7.94 -6.69 15.46
N PRO A 54 9.14 -6.88 16.02
CA PRO A 54 9.90 -5.78 16.61
C PRO A 54 10.49 -4.90 15.51
N LEU A 55 10.63 -3.59 15.76
CA LEU A 55 11.17 -2.63 14.78
C LEU A 55 12.55 -3.03 14.26
N LYS A 56 13.42 -3.57 15.13
CA LYS A 56 14.76 -4.06 14.77
C LYS A 56 14.78 -5.19 13.74
N ALA A 57 13.66 -5.85 13.49
CA ALA A 57 13.58 -6.90 12.48
C ALA A 57 13.35 -6.34 11.06
N PHE A 58 13.04 -5.05 10.92
CA PHE A 58 12.83 -4.40 9.63
C PHE A 58 14.16 -3.90 9.06
N GLU A 59 14.56 -4.48 7.93
CA GLU A 59 15.74 -4.10 7.16
C GLU A 59 15.32 -3.67 5.76
N ARG A 60 15.78 -2.51 5.30
CA ARG A 60 15.50 -2.07 3.93
C ARG A 60 16.38 -2.83 2.95
N VAL A 61 15.76 -3.40 1.92
CA VAL A 61 16.47 -4.13 0.86
C VAL A 61 16.52 -3.26 -0.40
N ASN A 62 17.72 -2.99 -0.88
CA ASN A 62 17.92 -2.38 -2.19
C ASN A 62 17.81 -3.48 -3.25
N ALA A 63 16.59 -3.76 -3.71
CA ALA A 63 16.39 -4.65 -4.84
C ALA A 63 16.52 -3.84 -6.15
N SER A 64 17.51 -4.17 -6.97
CA SER A 64 17.67 -3.60 -8.32
C SER A 64 17.37 -4.67 -9.35
N TYR A 65 16.09 -4.91 -9.65
CA TYR A 65 15.71 -5.78 -10.77
C TYR A 65 15.23 -4.96 -11.98
N VAL A 66 15.51 -5.46 -13.18
CA VAL A 66 15.11 -4.84 -14.45
C VAL A 66 13.71 -5.36 -14.79
N SER A 67 12.74 -4.45 -14.98
CA SER A 67 11.40 -4.83 -15.44
C SER A 67 11.38 -5.10 -16.95
N ALA A 68 10.32 -5.77 -17.44
CA ALA A 68 10.18 -6.18 -18.85
C ALA A 68 10.28 -5.04 -19.90
N THR A 69 10.16 -3.77 -19.49
CA THR A 69 10.33 -2.61 -20.40
C THR A 69 11.78 -2.09 -20.47
N GLY A 70 12.75 -2.82 -19.91
CA GLY A 70 14.18 -2.47 -19.97
C GLY A 70 14.58 -1.27 -19.12
N THR A 71 13.62 -0.63 -18.43
CA THR A 71 13.89 0.43 -17.46
C THR A 71 14.04 -0.20 -16.08
N GLN A 72 15.18 0.02 -15.43
CA GLN A 72 15.32 -0.21 -13.99
C GLN A 72 14.24 0.62 -13.29
N ARG A 73 13.28 -0.04 -12.65
CA ARG A 73 12.46 0.63 -11.64
C ARG A 73 13.24 0.57 -10.33
N HIS A 74 13.95 1.65 -10.03
CA HIS A 74 14.57 1.88 -8.71
C HIS A 74 13.55 2.24 -7.62
N ASP A 75 12.29 1.87 -7.84
CA ASP A 75 11.16 2.63 -7.34
C ASP A 75 10.28 1.83 -6.38
N ASP A 76 10.46 0.51 -6.33
CA ASP A 76 9.70 -0.39 -5.47
C ASP A 76 10.38 -0.46 -4.10
N LEU A 77 9.60 -0.24 -3.04
CA LEU A 77 10.12 -0.23 -1.68
C LEU A 77 10.06 -1.64 -1.11
N VAL A 78 11.24 -2.23 -0.87
CA VAL A 78 11.36 -3.60 -0.33
C VAL A 78 11.87 -3.57 1.11
N TRP A 79 11.15 -4.26 2.00
CA TRP A 79 11.54 -4.46 3.39
C TRP A 79 11.68 -5.96 3.68
N ARG A 80 12.78 -6.35 4.29
CA ARG A 80 12.98 -7.68 4.88
C ARG A 80 12.60 -7.61 6.35
N LEU A 81 11.80 -8.57 6.80
CA LEU A 81 11.41 -8.77 8.17
C LEU A 81 12.03 -10.08 8.62
N GLU A 82 13.01 -9.99 9.52
CA GLU A 82 13.74 -11.18 9.97
C GLU A 82 12.88 -12.10 10.85
N ARG A 83 13.00 -13.41 10.62
CA ARG A 83 12.49 -14.48 11.51
C ARG A 83 10.98 -14.36 11.83
N VAL A 84 10.18 -14.02 10.82
CA VAL A 84 8.72 -14.16 10.89
C VAL A 84 8.39 -15.66 10.77
N ARG A 85 8.06 -16.30 11.90
CA ARG A 85 7.72 -17.75 11.97
C ARG A 85 8.79 -18.68 11.34
N ASN A 86 10.06 -18.45 11.69
CA ASN A 86 11.26 -19.21 11.32
C ASN A 86 11.96 -18.82 10.01
N ASP A 87 11.34 -17.99 9.17
CA ASP A 87 11.94 -17.51 7.92
C ASP A 87 11.78 -15.99 7.80
N ASP A 88 12.42 -15.41 6.79
CA ASP A 88 12.27 -14.00 6.48
C ASP A 88 11.04 -13.74 5.62
N LEU A 89 10.32 -12.65 5.94
CA LEU A 89 9.22 -12.13 5.14
C LEU A 89 9.65 -10.86 4.43
N TYR A 90 9.42 -10.76 3.14
CA TYR A 90 9.72 -9.58 2.34
C TYR A 90 8.43 -8.83 2.02
N LEU A 91 8.34 -7.56 2.41
CA LEU A 91 7.28 -6.67 1.96
C LEU A 91 7.74 -6.02 0.66
N LEU A 92 6.93 -6.17 -0.39
CA LEU A 92 7.14 -5.49 -1.67
C LEU A 92 6.04 -4.45 -1.81
N VAL A 93 6.39 -3.18 -1.67
CA VAL A 93 5.42 -2.08 -1.59
C VAL A 93 5.47 -1.24 -2.86
N GLU A 94 4.33 -1.12 -3.51
CA GLU A 94 4.11 -0.25 -4.66
C GLU A 94 3.13 0.88 -4.33
N PHE A 95 3.42 2.08 -4.82
CA PHE A 95 2.63 3.28 -4.54
C PHE A 95 1.83 3.67 -5.77
N GLN A 96 0.53 3.90 -5.60
CA GLN A 96 -0.35 4.27 -6.71
C GLN A 96 -1.28 5.42 -6.33
N SER A 97 -1.23 6.50 -7.09
CA SER A 97 -2.18 7.61 -7.00
C SER A 97 -3.38 7.44 -7.95
N ARG A 98 -3.30 6.50 -8.90
CA ARG A 98 -4.37 6.17 -9.85
C ARG A 98 -4.52 4.65 -10.00
N PRO A 99 -5.74 4.15 -10.22
CA PRO A 99 -5.92 2.74 -10.54
C PRO A 99 -5.27 2.40 -11.88
N ASP A 100 -4.47 1.33 -11.90
CA ASP A 100 -3.83 0.76 -13.07
C ASP A 100 -4.46 -0.61 -13.34
N LEU A 101 -5.06 -0.79 -14.51
CA LEU A 101 -5.77 -2.03 -14.87
C LEU A 101 -4.87 -3.26 -14.86
N LEU A 102 -3.55 -3.08 -15.03
CA LEU A 102 -2.56 -4.15 -15.03
C LEU A 102 -1.83 -4.30 -13.69
N MET A 103 -2.37 -3.70 -12.62
CA MET A 103 -1.68 -3.69 -11.32
C MET A 103 -1.45 -5.10 -10.76
N ALA A 104 -2.40 -6.02 -10.96
CA ALA A 104 -2.26 -7.39 -10.49
C ALA A 104 -1.12 -8.11 -11.22
N GLU A 105 -1.04 -7.97 -12.55
CA GLU A 105 0.00 -8.53 -13.40
C GLU A 105 1.37 -7.93 -13.08
N ARG A 106 1.42 -6.60 -12.83
CA ARG A 106 2.64 -5.91 -12.42
C ARG A 106 3.17 -6.43 -11.08
N MET A 107 2.31 -6.52 -10.08
CA MET A 107 2.71 -7.04 -8.76
C MET A 107 3.13 -8.51 -8.83
N HIS A 108 2.50 -9.30 -9.70
CA HIS A 108 2.90 -10.68 -9.93
C HIS A 108 4.32 -10.76 -10.51
N ALA A 109 4.60 -9.97 -11.56
CA ALA A 109 5.92 -9.89 -12.17
C ALA A 109 6.99 -9.41 -11.18
N TYR A 110 6.69 -8.42 -10.35
CA TYR A 110 7.63 -7.91 -9.35
C TYR A 110 7.95 -8.94 -8.27
N THR A 111 6.95 -9.68 -7.82
CA THR A 111 7.15 -10.76 -6.86
C THR A 111 8.05 -11.85 -7.44
N ALA A 112 7.84 -12.23 -8.70
CA ALA A 112 8.68 -13.22 -9.37
C ALA A 112 10.13 -12.74 -9.53
N LEU A 113 10.34 -11.50 -9.99
CA LEU A 113 11.68 -10.91 -10.16
C LEU A 113 12.42 -10.77 -8.82
N LEU A 114 11.73 -10.32 -7.77
CA LEU A 114 12.29 -10.25 -6.42
C LEU A 114 12.65 -11.64 -5.90
N SER A 115 11.79 -12.63 -6.08
CA SER A 115 12.07 -14.02 -5.67
C SER A 115 13.29 -14.59 -6.37
N GLU A 116 13.43 -14.35 -7.68
CA GLU A 116 14.60 -14.78 -8.45
C GLU A 116 15.89 -14.12 -7.93
N GLU A 117 15.85 -12.81 -7.66
CA GLU A 117 17.00 -12.07 -7.14
C GLU A 117 17.41 -12.57 -5.75
N LEU A 118 16.45 -12.79 -4.85
CA LEU A 118 16.70 -13.35 -3.52
C LEU A 118 17.30 -14.76 -3.57
N ALA A 119 16.83 -15.59 -4.51
CA ALA A 119 17.38 -16.92 -4.75
C ALA A 119 18.83 -16.86 -5.26
N LYS A 120 19.13 -15.96 -6.21
CA LYS A 120 20.50 -15.74 -6.72
C LYS A 120 21.48 -15.30 -5.64
N GLN A 121 21.03 -14.49 -4.69
CA GLN A 121 21.85 -14.05 -3.55
C GLN A 121 22.09 -15.15 -2.51
N GLY A 122 21.54 -16.36 -2.72
CA GLY A 122 21.65 -17.48 -1.77
C GLY A 122 20.88 -17.23 -0.46
N LYS A 123 19.97 -16.26 -0.45
CA LYS A 123 19.28 -15.83 0.78
C LYS A 123 18.16 -16.78 1.19
N VAL A 124 17.47 -17.39 0.23
CA VAL A 124 16.33 -18.29 0.47
C VAL A 124 16.08 -19.21 -0.73
N GLN A 125 15.61 -20.43 -0.49
CA GLN A 125 15.15 -21.34 -1.55
C GLN A 125 13.72 -21.00 -2.03
N ALA A 126 12.91 -20.39 -1.15
CA ALA A 126 11.60 -19.82 -1.47
C ALA A 126 11.38 -18.56 -0.63
N ALA A 127 11.39 -17.39 -1.26
CA ALA A 127 11.16 -16.13 -0.56
C ALA A 127 9.68 -15.99 -0.20
N GLN A 128 9.37 -15.75 1.08
CA GLN A 128 8.02 -15.32 1.46
C GLN A 128 7.90 -13.84 1.12
N ILE A 129 7.10 -13.51 0.11
CA ILE A 129 6.90 -12.12 -0.34
C ILE A 129 5.44 -11.74 -0.13
N LEU A 130 5.21 -10.63 0.56
CA LEU A 130 3.91 -9.99 0.72
C LEU A 130 3.84 -8.74 -0.18
N PRO A 131 3.16 -8.83 -1.34
CA PRO A 131 2.95 -7.69 -2.21
C PRO A 131 1.85 -6.78 -1.66
N ILE A 132 2.16 -5.49 -1.51
CA ILE A 132 1.26 -4.45 -0.99
C ILE A 132 1.19 -3.30 -2.00
N VAL A 133 -0.02 -2.87 -2.33
CA VAL A 133 -0.26 -1.63 -3.06
C VAL A 133 -0.86 -0.61 -2.10
N LEU A 134 -0.14 0.49 -1.88
CA LEU A 134 -0.65 1.64 -1.14
C LEU A 134 -1.30 2.63 -2.11
N TYR A 135 -2.61 2.79 -2.00
CA TYR A 135 -3.41 3.62 -2.88
C TYR A 135 -3.83 4.94 -2.20
N THR A 136 -3.49 6.06 -2.84
CA THR A 136 -3.72 7.43 -2.33
C THR A 136 -4.64 8.25 -3.23
N GLY A 137 -5.32 7.61 -4.19
CA GLY A 137 -6.20 8.33 -5.10
C GLY A 137 -7.58 8.62 -4.52
N GLN A 138 -8.25 9.64 -5.07
CA GLN A 138 -9.55 10.13 -4.57
C GLN A 138 -10.75 9.24 -4.93
N ARG A 139 -10.61 8.35 -5.90
CA ARG A 139 -11.71 7.49 -6.36
C ARG A 139 -11.53 6.12 -5.73
N PRO A 140 -12.60 5.43 -5.32
CA PRO A 140 -12.47 4.07 -4.83
C PRO A 140 -11.70 3.20 -5.83
N TRP A 141 -10.81 2.35 -5.31
CA TRP A 141 -10.13 1.37 -6.13
C TRP A 141 -11.15 0.41 -6.76
N HIS A 142 -11.09 0.24 -8.08
CA HIS A 142 -12.05 -0.56 -8.87
C HIS A 142 -11.37 -1.61 -9.74
N VAL A 143 -10.06 -1.78 -9.60
CA VAL A 143 -9.28 -2.76 -10.34
C VAL A 143 -9.16 -4.04 -9.51
N LYS A 144 -9.09 -5.18 -10.18
CA LYS A 144 -8.88 -6.48 -9.52
C LYS A 144 -7.54 -6.49 -8.76
N THR A 145 -7.54 -7.15 -7.61
CA THR A 145 -6.35 -7.37 -6.78
C THR A 145 -5.76 -8.77 -6.96
N ILE A 146 -6.36 -9.58 -7.83
CA ILE A 146 -6.02 -10.97 -8.09
C ILE A 146 -5.76 -11.16 -9.59
N VAL A 147 -4.68 -11.88 -9.91
CA VAL A 147 -4.50 -12.52 -11.20
C VAL A 147 -5.11 -13.92 -11.07
N SER A 148 -6.18 -14.15 -11.82
CA SER A 148 -6.87 -15.44 -11.85
C SER A 148 -7.43 -15.68 -13.25
N THR A 149 -7.04 -16.81 -13.85
CA THR A 149 -7.53 -17.25 -15.16
C THR A 149 -8.51 -18.41 -15.06
N VAL A 150 -8.96 -18.78 -13.85
CA VAL A 150 -9.85 -19.95 -13.56
C VAL A 150 -10.93 -20.14 -14.63
N SER A 151 -11.68 -19.07 -14.92
CA SER A 151 -12.86 -19.14 -15.80
C SER A 151 -12.51 -19.20 -17.31
N LEU A 152 -11.24 -19.12 -17.67
CA LEU A 152 -10.75 -19.07 -19.04
C LEU A 152 -9.91 -20.29 -19.44
N LEU A 153 -9.58 -21.18 -18.49
CA LEU A 153 -8.75 -22.35 -18.77
C LEU A 153 -9.60 -23.48 -19.38
N PRO A 154 -9.16 -24.08 -20.51
CA PRO A 154 -9.72 -25.33 -21.01
C PRO A 154 -9.67 -26.45 -19.95
N PRO A 155 -10.63 -27.41 -19.99
CA PRO A 155 -10.60 -28.57 -19.10
C PRO A 155 -9.28 -29.33 -19.15
N GLY A 156 -8.74 -29.72 -18.00
CA GLY A 156 -7.46 -30.41 -17.89
C GLY A 156 -6.24 -29.48 -17.75
N LEU A 157 -6.44 -28.15 -17.70
CA LEU A 157 -5.38 -27.17 -17.48
C LEU A 157 -5.45 -26.48 -16.11
N GLU A 158 -6.29 -26.98 -15.19
CA GLU A 158 -6.53 -26.38 -13.87
C GLU A 158 -5.23 -26.29 -13.04
N SER A 159 -4.31 -27.24 -13.20
CA SER A 159 -3.00 -27.24 -12.51
C SER A 159 -2.05 -26.14 -12.95
N PHE A 160 -2.31 -25.48 -14.09
CA PHE A 160 -1.50 -24.37 -14.61
C PHE A 160 -2.08 -23.01 -14.24
N GLU A 161 -3.15 -22.98 -13.44
CA GLU A 161 -3.71 -21.75 -12.92
C GLU A 161 -2.69 -21.03 -12.04
N SER A 162 -2.40 -19.77 -12.38
CA SER A 162 -1.64 -18.90 -11.51
C SER A 162 -2.58 -18.25 -10.51
N GLN A 163 -2.37 -18.55 -9.23
CA GLN A 163 -3.04 -17.87 -8.12
C GLN A 163 -2.08 -16.84 -7.55
N PHE A 164 -2.34 -15.57 -7.86
CA PHE A 164 -1.57 -14.46 -7.32
C PHE A 164 -2.50 -13.33 -6.89
N SER A 165 -2.26 -12.76 -5.72
CA SER A 165 -2.97 -11.58 -5.23
C SER A 165 -2.05 -10.65 -4.47
N TYR A 166 -2.38 -9.36 -4.45
CA TYR A 166 -1.74 -8.38 -3.58
C TYR A 166 -2.73 -7.79 -2.56
N LEU A 167 -2.19 -7.31 -1.45
CA LEU A 167 -2.96 -6.54 -0.47
C LEU A 167 -3.07 -5.10 -0.92
N LEU A 168 -4.29 -4.57 -0.94
CA LEU A 168 -4.54 -3.17 -1.23
C LEU A 168 -4.82 -2.42 0.08
N ILE A 169 -4.08 -1.33 0.31
CA ILE A 169 -4.42 -0.34 1.33
C ILE A 169 -4.95 0.89 0.60
N ASP A 170 -6.27 1.03 0.54
CA ASP A 170 -6.93 2.25 0.07
C ASP A 170 -7.04 3.22 1.25
N VAL A 171 -6.22 4.28 1.21
CA VAL A 171 -6.09 5.24 2.31
C VAL A 171 -7.40 5.98 2.57
N GLU A 172 -8.22 6.21 1.53
CA GLU A 172 -9.53 6.84 1.67
C GLU A 172 -10.56 5.90 2.33
N SER A 173 -10.32 4.60 2.28
CA SER A 173 -11.17 3.59 2.91
C SER A 173 -10.89 3.38 4.40
N ILE A 174 -9.77 3.92 4.91
CA ILE A 174 -9.40 3.79 6.33
C ILE A 174 -10.40 4.57 7.17
N VAL A 175 -11.27 3.84 7.88
CA VAL A 175 -12.33 4.42 8.71
C VAL A 175 -11.76 5.12 9.95
N ASP A 176 -10.71 4.53 10.53
CA ASP A 176 -10.05 5.09 11.70
C ASP A 176 -9.09 6.23 11.31
N GLN A 177 -9.56 7.47 11.44
CA GLN A 177 -8.75 8.66 11.19
C GLN A 177 -7.67 8.92 12.26
N SER A 178 -7.55 8.06 13.27
CA SER A 178 -6.40 8.01 14.18
C SER A 178 -5.30 7.06 13.71
N ASN A 179 -5.52 6.33 12.61
CA ASN A 179 -4.49 5.48 12.02
C ASN A 179 -3.30 6.34 11.56
N ILE A 180 -2.10 5.97 12.00
CA ILE A 180 -0.89 6.76 11.75
C ILE A 180 -0.50 6.80 10.27
N VAL A 181 -0.76 5.73 9.50
CA VAL A 181 -0.55 5.71 8.04
C VAL A 181 -1.46 6.75 7.37
N TYR A 182 -2.74 6.78 7.76
CA TYR A 182 -3.68 7.81 7.30
C TYR A 182 -3.22 9.21 7.70
N LEU A 183 -2.88 9.42 8.97
CA LEU A 183 -2.50 10.73 9.52
C LEU A 183 -1.24 11.30 8.85
N LEU A 184 -0.21 10.49 8.64
CA LEU A 184 1.04 10.94 8.02
C LEU A 184 0.88 11.25 6.55
N LEU A 185 0.10 10.44 5.83
CA LEU A 185 -0.26 10.73 4.45
C LEU A 185 -1.14 11.98 4.35
N ALA A 186 -2.07 12.17 5.29
CA ALA A 186 -2.93 13.36 5.34
C ALA A 186 -2.11 14.62 5.65
N LEU A 187 -1.16 14.56 6.59
CA LEU A 187 -0.27 15.67 6.95
C LEU A 187 0.53 16.17 5.75
N ASN A 188 1.12 15.25 4.98
CA ASN A 188 1.92 15.58 3.81
C ASN A 188 1.10 16.29 2.69
N GLN A 189 -0.22 16.35 2.85
CA GLN A 189 -1.14 16.94 1.88
C GLN A 189 -1.81 18.22 2.37
N VAL A 190 -1.59 18.60 3.63
CA VAL A 190 -2.26 19.78 4.17
C VAL A 190 -1.62 21.06 3.66
N LYS A 191 -2.39 21.82 2.90
CA LYS A 191 -2.04 23.18 2.46
C LYS A 191 -2.46 24.28 3.44
N HIS A 192 -3.35 23.97 4.39
CA HIS A 192 -3.93 24.94 5.31
C HIS A 192 -3.36 24.76 6.73
N PRO A 193 -2.77 25.81 7.34
CA PRO A 193 -2.06 25.70 8.62
C PRO A 193 -2.94 25.20 9.77
N GLU A 194 -4.23 25.53 9.79
CA GLU A 194 -5.18 25.08 10.82
C GLU A 194 -5.42 23.57 10.79
N LYS A 195 -5.60 23.00 9.59
CA LYS A 195 -5.77 21.54 9.42
C LYS A 195 -4.46 20.81 9.72
N PHE A 196 -3.32 21.45 9.49
CA PHE A 196 -2.00 20.88 9.77
C PHE A 196 -1.78 20.76 11.27
N ARG A 197 -2.09 21.82 12.02
CA ARG A 197 -2.03 21.82 13.49
C ARG A 197 -2.95 20.74 14.09
N SER A 198 -4.19 20.65 13.62
CA SER A 198 -5.14 19.63 14.11
C SER A 198 -4.66 18.20 13.88
N LEU A 199 -3.98 17.92 12.77
CA LEU A 199 -3.41 16.60 12.52
C LEU A 199 -2.15 16.36 13.37
N LEU A 200 -1.30 17.36 13.56
CA LEU A 200 -0.12 17.24 14.42
C LEU A 200 -0.49 16.92 15.88
N GLU A 201 -1.53 17.57 16.41
CA GLU A 201 -2.04 17.31 17.76
C GLU A 201 -2.49 15.86 17.94
N LYS A 202 -2.93 15.19 16.87
CA LYS A 202 -3.28 13.77 16.89
C LYS A 202 -2.05 12.85 16.87
N ILE A 203 -0.94 13.27 16.25
CA ILE A 203 0.28 12.45 16.13
C ILE A 203 1.19 12.59 17.34
N GLU A 204 1.31 13.78 17.94
CA GLU A 204 2.15 14.03 19.12
C GLU A 204 2.02 12.99 20.24
N PRO A 205 0.82 12.60 20.70
CA PRO A 205 0.69 11.59 21.76
C PRO A 205 1.15 10.20 21.32
N MET A 206 1.06 9.88 20.03
CA MET A 206 1.50 8.59 19.48
C MET A 206 3.02 8.48 19.46
N ALA A 207 3.72 9.58 19.15
CA ALA A 207 5.18 9.62 19.15
C ALA A 207 5.80 9.48 20.54
N ARG A 208 5.10 9.95 21.59
CA ARG A 208 5.58 9.88 22.99
C ARG A 208 5.41 8.51 23.64
N THR A 209 4.60 7.63 23.06
CA THR A 209 4.31 6.29 23.61
C THR A 209 5.32 5.24 23.11
N SER A 210 6.17 5.59 22.14
CA SER A 210 7.14 4.69 21.49
C SER A 210 8.57 4.84 22.03
N ILE A 211 8.77 5.55 23.15
CA ILE A 211 10.05 5.72 23.86
C ILE A 211 10.00 4.99 25.20
#